data_AF-A0A3A2Z612-F1
#
_entry.id   AF-A0A3A2Z612-F1
#
_cell.length_a   1.000
_cell.length_b   1.000
_cell.length_c   1.000
_cell.angle_alpha   90.00
_cell.angle_beta   90.00
_cell.angle_gamma   90.00
#
_symmetry.space_group_name_H-M   'P 1'
#
loop_
_entity.id
_entity.type
_entity.pdbx_description
1 polymer ?
#
loop_
_entity_poly.entity_id
_entity_poly.type
_entity_poly.pdbx_seq_one_letter_code
_entity_poly.pdbx_strand_id
1 'polypeptide(L)'
;VRHSGNAIGEVIEGAYSVLEDAPVVVDQVSRWKSIALRDIEREALAEAAHTLRFPTADEAKPAAIQADALLRPRRSADRATDLWTAFNVVQENTIKGGLTGRVRDANGRTVRRST
;
A
#
# COMPACT_ATOMS: atom_id res chain seq x y z
N VAL A 1 -12.72 -6.45 30.93
CA VAL A 1 -13.45 -5.97 29.73
C VAL A 1 -14.92 -6.32 29.94
N ARG A 2 -15.81 -5.32 29.99
CA ARG A 2 -17.26 -5.56 30.13
C ARG A 2 -17.84 -5.77 28.74
N HIS A 3 -18.32 -6.98 28.46
CA HIS A 3 -19.02 -7.33 27.24
C HIS A 3 -20.52 -7.42 27.57
N SER A 4 -21.31 -6.39 27.25
CA SER A 4 -22.79 -6.44 27.06
C SER A 4 -23.48 -5.07 27.24
N GLY A 5 -22.82 -3.95 26.90
CA GLY A 5 -23.46 -2.63 26.92
C GLY A 5 -23.57 -2.09 25.51
N ASN A 6 -24.74 -2.23 24.89
CA ASN A 6 -25.14 -1.57 23.64
C ASN A 6 -24.46 -1.97 22.31
N ALA A 7 -24.07 -3.24 22.14
CA ALA A 7 -23.54 -3.73 20.86
C ALA A 7 -24.53 -3.53 19.68
N ILE A 8 -25.84 -3.58 19.93
CA ILE A 8 -26.86 -3.37 18.89
C ILE A 8 -26.90 -1.90 18.46
N GLY A 9 -26.87 -0.96 19.41
CA GLY A 9 -26.82 0.47 19.11
C GLY A 9 -25.53 0.86 18.40
N GLU A 10 -24.38 0.33 18.83
CA GLU A 10 -23.09 0.55 18.16
C GLU A 10 -23.07 -0.03 16.73
N VAL A 11 -23.73 -1.17 16.49
CA VAL A 11 -23.86 -1.75 15.14
C VAL A 11 -24.79 -0.91 14.26
N ILE A 12 -25.89 -0.39 14.81
CA ILE A 12 -26.83 0.46 14.06
C ILE A 12 -26.16 1.79 13.71
N GLU A 13 -25.54 2.47 14.67
CA GLU A 13 -24.78 3.71 14.43
C GLU A 13 -23.62 3.48 13.46
N GLY A 14 -22.90 2.36 13.61
CA GLY A 14 -21.86 1.96 12.67
C GLY A 14 -22.39 1.74 11.25
N ALA A 15 -23.58 1.15 11.11
CA ALA A 15 -24.23 0.98 9.81
C ALA A 15 -24.66 2.33 9.20
N TYR A 16 -25.18 3.26 10.00
CA TYR A 16 -25.53 4.61 9.51
C TYR A 16 -24.29 5.40 9.08
N SER A 17 -23.21 5.39 9.86
CA SER A 17 -21.94 6.02 9.47
C SER A 17 -21.40 5.45 8.15
N VAL A 18 -21.47 4.13 7.95
CA VAL A 18 -21.06 3.51 6.68
C VAL A 18 -21.95 3.96 5.51
N LEU A 19 -23.25 4.12 5.73
CA LEU A 19 -24.17 4.60 4.70
C LEU A 19 -23.94 6.08 4.34
N GLU A 20 -23.57 6.90 5.31
CA GLU A 20 -23.25 8.33 5.11
C GLU A 20 -21.92 8.52 4.39
N ASP A 21 -20.90 7.71 4.71
CA ASP A 21 -19.56 7.82 4.12
C ASP A 21 -19.45 7.16 2.74
N ALA A 22 -20.32 6.19 2.43
CA ALA A 22 -20.25 5.43 1.19
C ALA A 22 -20.25 6.31 -0.09
N PRO A 23 -21.12 7.34 -0.23
CA PRO A 23 -21.08 8.24 -1.39
C PRO A 23 -19.74 8.98 -1.52
N VAL A 24 -19.13 9.40 -0.42
CA VAL A 24 -17.84 10.10 -0.40
C VAL A 24 -16.72 9.19 -0.88
N VAL A 25 -16.69 7.94 -0.38
CA VAL A 25 -15.72 6.94 -0.82
C VAL A 25 -15.89 6.64 -2.31
N VAL A 26 -17.12 6.47 -2.78
CA VAL A 26 -17.41 6.19 -4.20
C VAL A 26 -16.97 7.34 -5.09
N ASP A 27 -17.20 8.59 -4.69
CA ASP A 27 -16.74 9.77 -5.44
C ASP A 27 -15.21 9.82 -5.48
N GLN A 28 -14.54 9.59 -4.35
CA GLN A 28 -13.07 9.57 -4.29
C GLN A 28 -12.47 8.47 -5.17
N VAL A 29 -13.05 7.27 -5.15
CA VAL A 29 -12.66 6.15 -6.03
C VAL A 29 -12.81 6.57 -7.49
N SER A 30 -13.94 7.16 -7.84
CA SER A 30 -14.25 7.59 -9.21
C SER A 30 -13.27 8.68 -9.69
N ARG A 31 -12.98 9.64 -8.82
CA ARG A 31 -12.00 10.70 -9.05
C ARG A 31 -10.59 10.15 -9.21
N TRP A 32 -10.17 9.17 -8.42
CA TRP A 32 -8.84 8.60 -8.54
C TRP A 32 -8.70 7.72 -9.78
N LYS A 33 -9.76 7.02 -10.18
CA LYS A 33 -9.80 6.26 -11.44
C LYS A 33 -9.74 7.15 -12.68
N SER A 34 -10.15 8.42 -12.59
CA SER A 34 -10.05 9.35 -13.73
C SER A 34 -8.66 9.99 -13.88
N ILE A 35 -7.77 9.81 -12.90
CA ILE A 35 -6.40 10.31 -12.94
C ILE A 35 -5.48 9.22 -13.48
N ALA A 36 -5.10 9.30 -14.75
CA ALA A 36 -4.08 8.44 -15.33
C ALA A 36 -2.68 8.88 -14.86
N LEU A 37 -1.85 7.94 -14.45
CA LEU A 37 -0.47 8.18 -14.05
C LEU A 37 0.51 7.77 -15.14
N ARG A 38 1.53 8.60 -15.35
CA ARG A 38 2.73 8.25 -16.09
C ARG A 38 3.63 7.35 -15.24
N ASP A 39 4.55 6.64 -15.87
CA ASP A 39 5.45 5.74 -15.14
C ASP A 39 6.26 6.47 -14.05
N ILE A 40 6.77 7.67 -14.35
CA ILE A 40 7.50 8.48 -13.36
C ILE A 40 6.64 8.89 -12.14
N GLU A 41 5.33 9.07 -12.33
CA GLU A 41 4.41 9.42 -11.23
C GLU A 41 4.10 8.18 -10.37
N ARG A 42 4.01 7.00 -11.00
CA ARG A 42 3.88 5.72 -10.30
C ARG A 42 5.14 5.40 -9.49
N GLU A 43 6.31 5.65 -10.08
CA GLU A 43 7.61 5.50 -9.41
C GLU A 43 7.71 6.45 -8.21
N ALA A 44 7.38 7.73 -8.37
CA ALA A 44 7.36 8.69 -7.28
C ALA A 44 6.41 8.29 -6.14
N LEU A 45 5.22 7.75 -6.46
CA LEU A 45 4.29 7.20 -5.46
C LEU A 45 4.92 6.02 -4.69
N ALA A 46 5.61 5.13 -5.40
CA ALA A 46 6.27 3.98 -4.80
C ALA A 46 7.46 4.38 -3.91
N GLU A 47 8.25 5.36 -4.32
CA GLU A 47 9.36 5.92 -3.53
C GLU A 47 8.87 6.57 -2.24
N ALA A 48 7.78 7.35 -2.32
CA ALA A 48 7.16 7.95 -1.15
C ALA A 48 6.70 6.87 -0.15
N ALA A 49 6.01 5.82 -0.63
CA ALA A 49 5.59 4.71 0.21
C ALA A 49 6.77 3.90 0.78
N HIS A 50 7.83 3.71 -0.02
CA HIS A 50 9.04 3.01 0.39
C HIS A 50 9.75 3.73 1.53
N THR A 51 9.87 5.06 1.45
CA THR A 51 10.45 5.90 2.51
C THR A 51 9.68 5.76 3.82
N LEU A 52 8.34 5.72 3.77
CA LEU A 52 7.50 5.51 4.94
C LEU A 52 7.66 4.10 5.53
N ARG A 53 7.84 3.07 4.67
CA ARG A 53 7.97 1.68 5.10
C ARG A 53 9.35 1.35 5.68
N PHE A 54 10.40 1.95 5.13
CA PHE A 54 11.79 1.69 5.50
C PHE A 54 12.51 2.99 5.91
N PRO A 55 12.09 3.62 7.03
CA PRO A 55 12.59 4.95 7.42
C PRO A 55 14.08 4.98 7.82
N THR A 56 14.70 3.82 8.04
CA THR A 56 16.11 3.67 8.38
C THR A 56 16.99 3.26 7.21
N ALA A 57 16.41 3.11 6.01
CA ALA A 57 17.17 2.77 4.82
C ALA A 57 17.82 4.03 4.22
N ASP A 58 19.11 3.92 3.91
CA ASP A 58 19.89 4.98 3.27
C ASP A 58 20.90 4.36 2.27
N GLU A 59 21.71 5.19 1.62
CA GLU A 59 22.72 4.72 0.64
C GLU A 59 23.75 3.76 1.25
N ALA A 60 24.10 3.93 2.53
CA ALA A 60 25.06 3.07 3.22
C ALA A 60 24.43 1.74 3.69
N LYS A 61 23.13 1.75 3.99
CA LYS A 61 22.34 0.60 4.42
C LYS A 61 20.99 0.57 3.68
N PRO A 62 20.98 0.21 2.40
CA PRO A 62 19.76 0.23 1.61
C PRO A 62 18.77 -0.84 2.08
N ALA A 63 17.48 -0.55 1.91
CA ALA A 63 16.43 -1.54 2.10
C ALA A 63 16.64 -2.72 1.14
N ALA A 64 16.33 -3.93 1.60
CA ALA A 64 16.40 -5.11 0.74
C ALA A 64 15.42 -5.05 -0.43
N ILE A 65 14.25 -4.46 -0.17
CA ILE A 65 13.18 -4.27 -1.14
C ILE A 65 13.43 -2.93 -1.83
N GLN A 66 13.38 -2.92 -3.16
CA GLN A 66 13.47 -1.71 -3.96
C GLN A 66 12.07 -1.08 -4.11
N ALA A 67 11.98 0.23 -4.33
CA ALA A 67 10.70 0.94 -4.43
C ALA A 67 9.80 0.39 -5.54
N ASP A 68 10.37 0.04 -6.71
CA ASP A 68 9.66 -0.56 -7.84
C ASP A 68 8.93 -1.87 -7.48
N ALA A 69 9.42 -2.60 -6.47
CA ALA A 69 8.77 -3.82 -6.01
C ALA A 69 7.38 -3.55 -5.41
N LEU A 70 7.13 -2.34 -4.90
CA LEU A 70 5.81 -1.93 -4.40
C LEU A 70 4.80 -1.76 -5.53
N LEU A 71 5.24 -1.54 -6.78
CA LEU A 71 4.38 -1.40 -7.95
C LEU A 71 3.99 -2.73 -8.60
N ARG A 72 4.45 -3.88 -8.08
CA ARG A 72 4.19 -5.18 -8.69
C ARG A 72 2.81 -5.69 -8.27
N PRO A 73 1.81 -5.72 -9.16
CA PRO A 73 0.48 -6.18 -8.80
C PRO A 73 0.49 -7.68 -8.53
N ARG A 74 -0.30 -8.12 -7.55
CA ARG A 74 -0.46 -9.54 -7.20
C ARG A 74 -1.49 -10.25 -8.07
N ARG A 75 -2.42 -9.48 -8.66
CA ARG A 75 -3.49 -9.98 -9.53
C ARG A 75 -3.38 -9.30 -10.90
N SER A 76 -3.80 -9.98 -11.95
CA SER A 76 -3.80 -9.41 -13.32
C SER A 76 -4.79 -8.26 -13.50
N ALA A 77 -5.88 -8.24 -12.71
CA ALA A 77 -6.88 -7.17 -12.73
C ALA A 77 -6.32 -5.82 -12.24
N ASP A 78 -5.25 -5.83 -11.45
CA ASP A 78 -4.68 -4.65 -10.81
C ASP A 78 -3.58 -3.99 -11.68
N ARG A 79 -3.71 -4.07 -13.01
CA ARG A 79 -2.70 -3.57 -13.97
C ARG A 79 -3.03 -2.21 -14.59
N ALA A 80 -4.19 -1.64 -14.28
CA ALA A 80 -4.54 -0.31 -14.75
C ALA A 80 -3.54 0.72 -14.19
N THR A 81 -3.30 1.78 -14.96
CA THR A 81 -2.30 2.81 -14.65
C THR A 81 -2.92 4.07 -14.04
N ASP A 82 -4.17 3.99 -13.59
CA ASP A 82 -4.82 5.07 -12.85
C ASP A 82 -4.35 5.13 -11.38
N LEU A 83 -4.53 6.30 -10.76
CA LEU A 83 -4.11 6.55 -9.38
C LEU A 83 -4.76 5.59 -8.38
N TRP A 84 -6.04 5.23 -8.57
CA TRP A 84 -6.73 4.31 -7.67
C TRP A 84 -6.08 2.93 -7.68
N THR A 85 -5.81 2.38 -8.86
CA THR A 85 -5.18 1.08 -9.01
C THR A 85 -3.74 1.10 -8.49
N ALA A 86 -2.95 2.10 -8.88
CA ALA A 86 -1.56 2.23 -8.44
C ALA A 86 -1.45 2.36 -6.91
N PHE A 87 -2.31 3.19 -6.30
CA PHE A 87 -2.36 3.35 -4.84
C PHE A 87 -2.67 2.04 -4.13
N ASN A 88 -3.68 1.28 -4.59
CA ASN A 88 -4.05 0.02 -3.95
C ASN A 88 -2.94 -1.03 -4.06
N VAL A 89 -2.26 -1.12 -5.21
CA VAL A 89 -1.12 -2.03 -5.39
C VAL A 89 0.03 -1.67 -4.43
N VAL A 90 0.39 -0.38 -4.37
CA VAL A 90 1.43 0.11 -3.46
C VAL A 90 1.05 -0.13 -2.01
N GLN A 91 -0.20 0.17 -1.63
CA GLN A 91 -0.69 -0.02 -0.26
C GLN A 91 -0.69 -1.50 0.14
N GLU A 92 -1.22 -2.40 -0.70
CA GLU A 92 -1.22 -3.85 -0.40
C GLU A 92 0.21 -4.35 -0.20
N ASN A 93 1.13 -3.99 -1.10
CA ASN A 93 2.52 -4.42 -1.01
C ASN A 93 3.28 -3.82 0.19
N THR A 94 2.94 -2.59 0.58
CA THR A 94 3.52 -1.91 1.74
C THR A 94 3.07 -2.52 3.05
N ILE A 95 1.77 -2.82 3.20
CA ILE A 95 1.19 -3.31 4.45
C ILE A 95 1.38 -4.82 4.59
N LYS A 96 1.08 -5.58 3.55
CA LYS A 96 1.05 -7.05 3.59
C LYS A 96 2.43 -7.70 3.60
N GLY A 97 3.48 -7.00 3.15
CA GLY A 97 4.84 -7.54 3.09
C GLY A 97 4.96 -8.73 2.12
N GLY A 98 5.87 -9.67 2.37
CA GLY A 98 6.09 -10.84 1.51
C GLY A 98 6.73 -10.52 0.16
N LEU A 99 7.27 -9.31 0.00
CA LEU A 99 8.14 -8.98 -1.12
C LEU A 99 9.52 -9.55 -0.85
N THR A 100 10.16 -10.11 -1.87
CA THR A 100 11.52 -10.63 -1.77
C THR A 100 12.48 -9.72 -2.52
N GLY A 101 13.53 -9.30 -1.82
CA GLY A 101 14.62 -8.49 -2.35
C GLY A 101 15.97 -9.14 -2.10
N ARG A 102 17.04 -8.44 -2.46
CA ARG A 102 18.42 -8.92 -2.33
C ARG A 102 19.28 -7.85 -1.65
N VAL A 103 20.12 -8.27 -0.71
CA VAL A 103 21.10 -7.41 -0.03
C VAL A 103 22.46 -8.09 0.00
N ARG A 104 23.53 -7.32 0.24
CA ARG A 104 24.85 -7.90 0.56
C ARG A 104 24.98 -8.10 2.07
N ASP A 105 25.47 -9.26 2.48
CA ASP A 105 25.85 -9.51 3.87
C ASP A 105 27.21 -8.86 4.21
N ALA A 106 27.63 -8.97 5.47
CA ALA A 106 28.92 -8.43 5.93
C ALA A 106 30.14 -9.03 5.20
N ASN A 107 29.97 -10.18 4.55
CA ASN A 107 31.00 -10.88 3.76
C ASN A 107 30.88 -10.56 2.25
N GLY A 108 30.02 -9.62 1.87
CA GLY A 108 29.79 -9.22 0.48
C GLY A 108 28.94 -10.18 -0.35
N ARG A 109 28.38 -11.24 0.25
CA ARG A 109 27.54 -12.23 -0.46
C ARG A 109 26.14 -11.69 -0.68
N THR A 110 25.59 -11.92 -1.86
CA THR A 110 24.20 -11.55 -2.15
C THR A 110 23.25 -12.55 -1.51
N VAL A 111 22.43 -12.10 -0.57
CA VAL A 111 21.43 -12.90 0.13
C VAL A 111 20.03 -12.39 -0.17
N ARG A 112 19.04 -13.30 -0.18
CA ARG A 112 17.63 -12.93 -0.30
C ARG A 112 17.09 -12.53 1.07
N ARG A 113 16.29 -11.46 1.12
CA ARG A 113 15.52 -11.07 2.29
C ARG A 113 14.08 -10.76 1.87
N SER A 114 13.13 -11.09 2.74
CA SER A 114 11.73 -10.79 2.52
C SER A 114 11.21 -9.81 3.57
N THR A 115 10.20 -9.01 3.22
CA THR A 115 9.43 -8.18 4.17
C THR A 115 8.43 -8.95 4.98
#